data_AF-A0A8A2UCY7-F1
#
_entry.id   AF-A0A8A2UCY7-F1
#
_cell.length_a   1.000
_cell.length_b   1.000
_cell.length_c   1.000
_cell.angle_alpha   90.00
_cell.angle_beta   90.00
_cell.angle_gamma   90.00
#
_symmetry.space_group_name_H-M   'P 1'
#
loop_
_entity.id
_entity.type
_entity.pdbx_description
1 polymer ?
#
loop_
_entity_poly.entity_id
_entity_poly.type
_entity_poly.pdbx_seq_one_letter_code
_entity_poly.pdbx_strand_id
1 'polypeptide(L)'
;MHDTIPVTEIMIEDVVTASPDTTVTEAATVLRDESVSSVLVVRDGDPVGIVTEGDFATHLCDRRDLGHHELSAVMSTPLTTIEPTASIVDAVELCRSADIEHLPVVSSDDRTTEADESATTSDQREGATDLLGIVTTIELSYYVPQLVHRPTEPREQPPRRQVRSDTLYERDDWEFEYRGEDESTVSVGDSARFSKLVSEDDVEAFAAATGDTNRVHLDGAYAAETRFGERIVHGVLANGLISAALARLPGLTIYLSQESSFRAPLAIGEQVTAVCEVVEALGGEKYRIETTVSDGDGTVVLEGDAVVLVDPLPPMVAREEVTTTP
;
A
#
# COMPACT_ATOMS: atom_id res chain seq x y z
N MET A 1 4.88 -13.74 -14.26
CA MET A 1 5.08 -12.64 -15.23
C MET A 1 5.93 -11.51 -14.60
N HIS A 2 6.54 -11.74 -13.42
CA HIS A 2 7.11 -10.66 -12.59
C HIS A 2 8.64 -10.61 -12.62
N ASP A 3 9.29 -11.67 -13.10
CA ASP A 3 10.72 -11.67 -13.48
C ASP A 3 11.02 -10.81 -14.73
N THR A 4 10.03 -10.09 -15.26
CA THR A 4 10.13 -9.39 -16.55
C THR A 4 9.76 -7.91 -16.53
N ILE A 5 9.31 -7.34 -15.40
CA ILE A 5 9.06 -5.88 -15.33
C ILE A 5 10.38 -5.19 -14.97
N PRO A 6 10.95 -4.34 -15.84
CA PRO A 6 12.19 -3.64 -15.57
C PRO A 6 11.98 -2.45 -14.62
N VAL A 7 12.99 -2.12 -13.82
CA VAL A 7 12.92 -0.99 -12.87
C VAL A 7 12.65 0.35 -13.55
N THR A 8 13.02 0.53 -14.82
CA THR A 8 12.69 1.74 -15.60
C THR A 8 11.21 2.02 -15.75
N GLU A 9 10.34 1.00 -15.66
CA GLU A 9 8.89 1.20 -15.77
C GLU A 9 8.28 1.83 -14.51
N ILE A 10 9.02 1.83 -13.40
CA ILE A 10 8.50 2.21 -12.08
C ILE A 10 9.33 3.29 -11.38
N MET A 11 10.48 3.65 -11.94
CA MET A 11 11.39 4.64 -11.35
C MET A 11 10.82 6.05 -11.40
N ILE A 12 11.21 6.87 -10.43
CA ILE A 12 11.01 8.31 -10.46
C ILE A 12 12.18 8.94 -11.23
N GLU A 13 11.87 9.60 -12.34
CA GLU A 13 12.86 10.27 -13.20
C GLU A 13 13.34 11.62 -12.63
N ASP A 14 12.44 12.35 -11.96
CA ASP A 14 12.74 13.66 -11.35
C ASP A 14 13.50 13.49 -10.03
N VAL A 15 14.78 13.12 -10.10
CA VAL A 15 15.62 12.89 -8.93
C VAL A 15 16.14 14.21 -8.36
N VAL A 16 15.89 14.42 -7.07
CA VAL A 16 16.46 15.54 -6.32
C VAL A 16 17.94 15.27 -6.01
N THR A 17 18.82 16.16 -6.46
CA THR A 17 20.28 16.02 -6.35
C THR A 17 20.96 17.20 -5.65
N ALA A 18 22.12 16.96 -5.04
CA ALA A 18 22.96 17.98 -4.41
C ALA A 18 24.46 17.69 -4.57
N SER A 19 25.30 18.71 -4.35
CA SER A 19 26.77 18.57 -4.36
C SER A 19 27.25 17.95 -3.03
N PRO A 20 28.39 17.22 -3.01
CA PRO A 20 29.02 16.77 -1.77
C PRO A 20 29.34 17.88 -0.78
N ASP A 21 29.54 19.11 -1.27
CA ASP A 21 29.87 20.29 -0.48
C ASP A 21 28.61 21.04 0.02
N THR A 22 27.41 20.61 -0.40
CA THR A 22 26.14 21.14 0.11
C THR A 22 26.05 20.87 1.61
N THR A 23 25.55 21.84 2.39
CA THR A 23 25.41 21.65 3.83
C THR A 23 24.21 20.77 4.16
N VAL A 24 24.27 20.06 5.28
CA VAL A 24 23.15 19.24 5.79
C VAL A 24 21.88 20.07 6.00
N THR A 25 22.01 21.33 6.44
CA THR A 25 20.84 22.22 6.63
C THR A 25 20.17 22.58 5.32
N GLU A 26 20.95 22.83 4.27
CA GLU A 26 20.42 23.07 2.92
C GLU A 26 19.74 21.81 2.38
N ALA A 27 20.37 20.64 2.54
CA ALA A 27 19.78 19.37 2.11
C ALA A 27 18.48 19.04 2.85
N ALA A 28 18.42 19.26 4.17
CA ALA A 28 17.19 19.07 4.96
C ALA A 28 16.08 20.06 4.55
N THR A 29 16.46 21.27 4.12
CA THR A 29 15.51 22.25 3.56
C THR A 29 14.95 21.76 2.23
N VAL A 30 15.81 21.21 1.37
CA VAL A 30 15.41 20.62 0.08
C VAL A 30 14.47 19.44 0.28
N LEU A 31 14.78 18.48 1.17
CA LEU A 31 13.89 17.36 1.49
C LEU A 31 12.47 17.83 1.86
N ARG A 32 12.40 18.83 2.75
CA ARG A 32 11.13 19.40 3.21
C ARG A 32 10.37 20.13 2.10
N ASP A 33 11.06 21.03 1.38
CA ASP A 33 10.42 21.92 0.43
C ASP A 33 10.00 21.18 -0.85
N GLU A 34 10.78 20.19 -1.28
CA GLU A 34 10.46 19.31 -2.42
C GLU A 34 9.61 18.09 -2.02
N SER A 35 9.33 17.91 -0.72
CA SER A 35 8.56 16.78 -0.17
C SER A 35 9.08 15.40 -0.58
N VAL A 36 10.41 15.24 -0.56
CA VAL A 36 11.12 13.98 -0.87
C VAL A 36 11.82 13.43 0.37
N SER A 37 12.02 12.11 0.44
CA SER A 37 12.63 11.43 1.60
C SER A 37 14.15 11.17 1.46
N SER A 38 14.74 11.51 0.30
CA SER A 38 16.17 11.38 0.05
C SER A 38 16.70 12.44 -0.92
N VAL A 39 18.00 12.75 -0.80
CA VAL A 39 18.77 13.55 -1.76
C VAL A 39 19.93 12.71 -2.27
N LEU A 40 20.07 12.62 -3.59
CA LEU A 40 21.23 11.99 -4.21
C LEU A 40 22.41 12.96 -4.26
N VAL A 41 23.58 12.53 -3.80
CA VAL A 41 24.80 13.33 -3.84
C VAL A 41 25.55 13.05 -5.12
N VAL A 42 25.73 14.07 -5.95
CA VAL A 42 26.33 13.97 -7.29
C VAL A 42 27.59 14.82 -7.38
N ARG A 43 28.71 14.22 -7.81
CA ARG A 43 29.99 14.91 -8.06
C ARG A 43 30.33 14.77 -9.53
N ASP A 44 30.56 15.90 -10.21
CA ASP A 44 30.97 15.94 -11.62
C ASP A 44 30.03 15.20 -12.60
N GLY A 45 28.77 15.00 -12.20
CA GLY A 45 27.75 14.26 -12.95
C GLY A 45 27.53 12.83 -12.46
N ASP A 46 28.46 12.28 -11.67
CA ASP A 46 28.38 10.91 -11.16
C ASP A 46 27.74 10.86 -9.76
N PRO A 47 26.81 9.93 -9.53
CA PRO A 47 26.20 9.75 -8.21
C PRO A 47 27.20 9.06 -7.25
N VAL A 48 27.58 9.76 -6.18
CA VAL A 48 28.66 9.33 -5.24
C VAL A 48 28.16 8.97 -3.84
N GLY A 49 26.91 9.29 -3.53
CA GLY A 49 26.29 8.96 -2.24
C GLY A 49 24.81 9.35 -2.19
N ILE A 50 24.17 9.04 -1.07
CA ILE A 50 22.76 9.37 -0.80
C ILE A 50 22.61 9.78 0.66
N VAL A 51 21.67 10.69 0.92
CA VAL A 51 21.28 11.08 2.28
C VAL A 51 19.77 11.00 2.38
N THR A 52 19.28 10.35 3.43
CA THR A 52 17.86 10.13 3.70
C THR A 52 17.42 10.85 4.98
N GLU A 53 16.11 10.96 5.20
CA GLU A 53 15.57 11.40 6.50
C GLU A 53 16.04 10.52 7.66
N GLY A 54 16.18 9.21 7.42
CA GLY A 54 16.70 8.24 8.41
C GLY A 54 18.15 8.50 8.81
N ASP A 55 18.99 8.93 7.86
CA ASP A 55 20.37 9.33 8.14
C ASP A 55 20.39 10.55 9.07
N PHE A 56 19.55 11.56 8.81
CA PHE A 56 19.44 12.74 9.67
C PHE A 56 18.96 12.37 11.08
N ALA A 57 17.95 11.51 11.20
CA ALA A 57 17.48 11.03 12.50
C ALA A 57 18.59 10.30 13.27
N THR A 58 19.39 9.49 12.59
CA THR A 58 20.53 8.77 13.18
C THR A 58 21.62 9.72 13.66
N HIS A 59 22.05 10.67 12.82
CA HIS A 59 23.10 11.63 13.17
C HIS A 59 22.67 12.59 14.29
N LEU A 60 21.38 12.93 14.38
CA LEU A 60 20.82 13.71 15.50
C LEU A 60 20.89 12.92 16.83
N CYS A 61 20.57 11.62 16.79
CA CYS A 61 20.69 10.75 17.97
C CYS A 61 22.13 10.65 18.48
N ASP A 62 23.11 10.66 17.57
CA ASP A 62 24.54 10.65 17.88
C ASP A 62 25.08 11.99 18.42
N ARG A 63 24.22 12.99 18.60
CA ARG A 63 24.56 14.36 19.07
C ARG A 63 25.61 15.06 18.20
N ARG A 64 25.61 14.80 16.90
CA ARG A 64 26.43 15.58 15.96
C ARG A 64 25.84 16.97 15.73
N ASP A 65 26.69 17.98 15.63
CA ASP A 65 26.27 19.32 15.21
C ASP A 65 26.13 19.35 13.68
N LEU A 66 24.97 18.95 13.18
CA LEU A 66 24.69 18.83 11.76
C LEU A 66 24.60 20.17 11.03
N GLY A 67 24.51 21.31 11.73
CA GLY A 67 24.16 22.59 11.12
C GLY A 67 25.12 23.04 10.00
N HIS A 68 26.40 22.64 10.08
CA HIS A 68 27.47 23.10 9.19
C HIS A 68 28.27 21.97 8.55
N HIS A 69 27.86 20.71 8.74
CA HIS A 69 28.52 19.60 8.07
C HIS A 69 28.10 19.55 6.60
N GLU A 70 29.05 19.20 5.74
CA GLU A 70 28.83 18.94 4.32
C GLU A 70 28.24 17.54 4.13
N LEU A 71 27.47 17.33 3.06
CA LEU A 71 26.85 16.03 2.77
C LEU A 71 27.89 14.91 2.66
N SER A 72 29.07 15.20 2.11
CA SER A 72 30.18 14.25 2.02
C SER A 72 30.58 13.59 3.34
N ALA A 73 30.31 14.24 4.48
CA ALA A 73 30.65 13.73 5.82
C ALA A 73 29.55 12.85 6.45
N VAL A 74 28.34 12.86 5.90
CA VAL A 74 27.16 12.20 6.48
C VAL A 74 26.44 11.25 5.53
N MET A 75 26.71 11.35 4.22
CA MET A 75 26.10 10.52 3.20
C MET A 75 26.51 9.05 3.31
N SER A 76 25.58 8.18 2.94
CA SER A 76 25.85 6.76 2.77
C SER A 76 26.67 6.54 1.51
N THR A 77 27.79 5.82 1.67
CA THR A 77 28.76 5.50 0.61
C THR A 77 29.51 4.19 0.96
N PRO A 78 29.82 3.29 -0.01
CA PRO A 78 29.55 3.38 -1.45
C PRO A 78 28.06 3.30 -1.78
N LEU A 79 27.66 3.95 -2.87
CA LEU A 79 26.27 3.99 -3.31
C LEU A 79 25.88 2.62 -3.89
N THR A 80 24.86 1.99 -3.31
CA THR A 80 24.21 0.81 -3.91
C THR A 80 23.29 1.29 -5.03
N THR A 81 23.46 0.77 -6.24
CA THR A 81 22.70 1.17 -7.43
C THR A 81 22.12 -0.04 -8.15
N ILE A 82 21.19 0.21 -9.08
CA ILE A 82 20.56 -0.83 -9.90
C ILE A 82 20.51 -0.44 -11.37
N GLU A 83 20.72 -1.40 -12.28
CA GLU A 83 20.66 -1.18 -13.72
C GLU A 83 19.21 -1.03 -14.21
N PRO A 84 18.92 -0.19 -15.21
CA PRO A 84 17.56 0.11 -15.69
C PRO A 84 16.76 -1.13 -16.13
N THR A 85 17.44 -2.14 -16.67
CA THR A 85 16.81 -3.37 -17.16
C THR A 85 16.66 -4.45 -16.09
N ALA A 86 17.15 -4.23 -14.87
CA ALA A 86 16.99 -5.17 -13.77
C ALA A 86 15.50 -5.31 -13.40
N SER A 87 15.11 -6.47 -12.89
CA SER A 87 13.71 -6.71 -12.54
C SER A 87 13.32 -6.06 -11.22
N ILE A 88 12.02 -5.83 -11.03
CA ILE A 88 11.47 -5.42 -9.72
C ILE A 88 11.83 -6.44 -8.62
N VAL A 89 11.93 -7.73 -8.95
CA VAL A 89 12.36 -8.78 -8.00
C VAL A 89 13.79 -8.52 -7.53
N ASP A 90 14.70 -8.25 -8.47
CA ASP A 90 16.10 -7.95 -8.17
C ASP A 90 16.21 -6.70 -7.28
N ALA A 91 15.39 -5.68 -7.55
CA ALA A 91 15.31 -4.47 -6.73
C ALA A 91 14.87 -4.77 -5.29
N VAL A 92 13.84 -5.60 -5.11
CA VAL A 92 13.36 -6.02 -3.78
C VAL A 92 14.43 -6.83 -3.03
N GLU A 93 15.09 -7.77 -3.71
CA GLU A 93 16.18 -8.55 -3.11
C GLU A 93 17.38 -7.67 -2.72
N LEU A 94 17.72 -6.69 -3.55
CA LEU A 94 18.80 -5.76 -3.29
C LEU A 94 18.49 -4.83 -2.11
N CYS A 95 17.29 -4.23 -2.07
CA CYS A 95 16.81 -3.44 -0.92
C CYS A 95 16.88 -4.24 0.38
N ARG A 96 16.39 -5.48 0.37
CA ARG A 96 16.38 -6.35 1.56
C ARG A 96 17.77 -6.77 2.00
N SER A 97 18.65 -7.13 1.06
CA SER A 97 19.98 -7.64 1.38
C SER A 97 20.94 -6.52 1.81
N ALA A 98 20.77 -5.31 1.29
CA ALA A 98 21.54 -4.13 1.67
C ALA A 98 20.91 -3.33 2.82
N ASP A 99 19.68 -3.67 3.25
CA ASP A 99 18.91 -2.94 4.28
C ASP A 99 18.73 -1.46 3.94
N ILE A 100 18.30 -1.20 2.70
CA ILE A 100 18.11 0.15 2.15
C ILE A 100 16.72 0.33 1.54
N GLU A 101 16.22 1.56 1.59
CA GLU A 101 14.89 1.91 1.10
C GLU A 101 14.92 2.63 -0.25
N HIS A 102 16.10 3.10 -0.69
CA HIS A 102 16.27 3.92 -1.89
C HIS A 102 17.35 3.31 -2.79
N LEU A 103 16.99 3.03 -4.04
CA LEU A 103 17.85 2.46 -5.07
C LEU A 103 17.95 3.41 -6.27
N PRO A 104 19.05 4.16 -6.40
CA PRO A 104 19.35 4.93 -7.60
C PRO A 104 19.49 4.01 -8.82
N VAL A 105 18.78 4.36 -9.89
CA VAL A 105 18.82 3.67 -11.18
C VAL A 105 19.88 4.35 -12.03
N VAL A 106 20.90 3.60 -12.40
CA VAL A 106 22.03 4.11 -13.17
C VAL A 106 22.29 3.25 -14.39
N SER A 107 22.63 3.88 -15.50
CA SER A 107 23.09 3.17 -16.70
C SER A 107 24.59 3.34 -16.83
N SER A 108 25.28 2.22 -17.03
CA SER A 108 26.65 2.22 -17.50
C SER A 108 26.65 2.45 -19.03
N ASP A 109 26.84 3.70 -19.47
CA ASP A 109 26.92 4.02 -20.90
C ASP A 109 28.25 3.48 -21.47
N ASP A 110 28.24 2.24 -21.97
CA ASP A 110 29.30 1.74 -22.83
C ASP A 110 29.09 2.37 -24.21
N ARG A 111 29.52 3.64 -24.37
CA ARG A 111 29.61 4.30 -25.68
C ARG A 111 30.67 3.60 -26.53
N THR A 112 30.37 2.38 -26.97
CA THR A 112 30.92 1.85 -28.21
C THR A 112 30.21 2.57 -29.34
N THR A 113 30.72 3.76 -29.61
CA THR A 113 30.54 4.54 -30.84
C THR A 113 30.44 3.63 -32.07
N GLU A 114 29.26 3.57 -32.68
CA GLU A 114 29.23 3.52 -34.14
C GLU A 114 29.68 4.90 -34.64
N ALA A 115 30.73 4.86 -35.44
CA ALA A 115 31.63 5.97 -35.75
C ALA A 115 30.97 7.17 -36.43
N ASP A 116 31.38 8.37 -36.03
CA ASP A 116 31.60 9.46 -36.97
C ASP A 116 33.04 9.97 -36.81
N GLU A 117 33.87 9.63 -37.80
CA GLU A 117 35.26 10.04 -37.89
C GLU A 117 35.33 11.54 -38.24
N SER A 118 35.26 12.43 -37.25
CA SER A 118 36.09 13.66 -37.21
C SER A 118 35.72 14.59 -36.06
N ALA A 119 36.41 14.47 -34.92
CA ALA A 119 36.85 15.64 -34.15
C ALA A 119 37.82 15.21 -33.04
N THR A 120 39.04 15.73 -33.12
CA THR A 120 40.08 15.69 -32.10
C THR A 120 39.70 16.56 -30.91
N THR A 121 39.52 15.97 -29.72
CA THR A 121 40.26 16.35 -28.49
C THR A 121 39.93 15.37 -27.37
N SER A 122 40.99 14.88 -26.74
CA SER A 122 41.02 13.97 -25.61
C SER A 122 40.47 14.61 -24.33
N ASP A 123 39.35 14.09 -23.85
CA ASP A 123 39.05 14.00 -22.42
C ASP A 123 38.51 12.59 -22.20
N GLN A 124 39.39 11.68 -21.79
CA GLN A 124 38.99 10.31 -21.44
C GLN A 124 38.27 10.39 -20.09
N ARG A 125 36.97 10.68 -20.13
CA ARG A 125 36.07 10.44 -19.01
C ARG A 125 35.91 8.94 -18.89
N GLU A 126 36.53 8.35 -17.87
CA GLU A 126 36.21 6.99 -17.42
C GLU A 126 34.70 6.90 -17.17
N GLY A 127 34.10 5.77 -17.58
CA GLY A 127 32.66 5.59 -17.84
C GLY A 127 31.73 6.45 -16.99
N ALA A 128 31.17 7.49 -17.63
CA ALA A 128 30.17 8.34 -16.99
C ALA A 128 28.95 7.48 -16.63
N THR A 129 28.56 7.52 -15.36
CA THR A 129 27.40 6.79 -14.87
C THR A 129 26.19 7.70 -15.01
N ASP A 130 25.32 7.42 -15.98
CA ASP A 130 24.13 8.25 -16.20
C ASP A 130 23.06 7.90 -15.16
N LEU A 131 22.75 8.87 -14.29
CA LEU A 131 21.63 8.78 -13.36
C LEU A 131 20.32 8.90 -14.14
N LEU A 132 19.52 7.84 -14.13
CA LEU A 132 18.25 7.78 -14.86
C LEU A 132 17.03 8.00 -13.95
N GLY A 133 17.14 7.64 -12.68
CA GLY A 133 16.03 7.72 -11.76
C GLY A 133 16.35 7.18 -10.39
N ILE A 134 15.31 7.03 -9.57
CA ILE A 134 15.37 6.35 -8.28
C ILE A 134 14.14 5.45 -8.11
N VAL A 135 14.34 4.28 -7.52
CA VAL A 135 13.28 3.37 -7.10
C VAL A 135 13.35 3.26 -5.58
N THR A 136 12.24 3.44 -4.90
CA THR A 136 12.16 3.27 -3.45
C THR A 136 11.29 2.06 -3.09
N THR A 137 11.33 1.66 -1.82
CA THR A 137 10.42 0.65 -1.27
C THR A 137 8.95 1.05 -1.44
N ILE A 138 8.63 2.34 -1.59
CA ILE A 138 7.29 2.82 -1.93
C ILE A 138 6.92 2.40 -3.35
N GLU A 139 7.77 2.70 -4.35
CA GLU A 139 7.52 2.28 -5.74
C GLU A 139 7.41 0.75 -5.83
N LEU A 140 8.32 0.03 -5.17
CA LEU A 140 8.29 -1.43 -5.12
C LEU A 140 7.04 -1.98 -4.43
N SER A 141 6.53 -1.30 -3.40
CA SER A 141 5.33 -1.73 -2.66
C SER A 141 4.09 -1.82 -3.54
N TYR A 142 3.96 -0.97 -4.56
CA TYR A 142 2.88 -1.05 -5.54
C TYR A 142 2.88 -2.35 -6.36
N TYR A 143 4.02 -3.07 -6.39
CA TYR A 143 4.20 -4.31 -7.14
C TYR A 143 4.38 -5.55 -6.25
N VAL A 144 4.41 -5.40 -4.92
CA VAL A 144 4.43 -6.50 -3.93
C VAL A 144 3.25 -7.49 -4.09
N PRO A 145 2.00 -7.07 -4.40
CA PRO A 145 0.89 -8.02 -4.62
C PRO A 145 1.16 -9.05 -5.72
N GLN A 146 2.06 -8.72 -6.65
CA GLN A 146 2.40 -9.54 -7.81
C GLN A 146 3.59 -10.49 -7.54
N LEU A 147 4.43 -10.20 -6.54
CA LEU A 147 5.63 -10.99 -6.22
C LEU A 147 5.39 -12.12 -5.21
N VAL A 148 4.29 -12.06 -4.45
CA VAL A 148 4.01 -12.97 -3.33
C VAL A 148 3.26 -14.24 -3.78
N HIS A 149 2.99 -14.44 -5.06
CA HIS A 149 2.37 -15.66 -5.59
C HIS A 149 3.35 -16.85 -5.66
N ARG A 150 3.79 -17.33 -4.50
CA ARG A 150 4.19 -18.73 -4.32
C ARG A 150 2.94 -19.49 -3.84
N PRO A 151 2.36 -20.41 -4.63
CA PRO A 151 1.21 -21.17 -4.18
C PRO A 151 1.65 -22.05 -3.02
N THR A 152 1.23 -21.69 -1.80
CA THR A 152 1.29 -22.59 -0.66
C THR A 152 0.15 -23.57 -0.84
N GLU A 153 0.46 -24.87 -1.00
CA GLU A 153 -0.58 -25.88 -1.19
C GLU A 153 -1.63 -25.83 -0.07
N PRO A 154 -2.93 -26.02 -0.39
CA PRO A 154 -3.98 -25.96 0.61
C PRO A 154 -3.83 -27.14 1.57
N ARG A 155 -3.50 -26.86 2.83
CA ARG A 155 -3.68 -27.82 3.92
C ARG A 155 -5.18 -28.02 4.15
N GLU A 156 -5.67 -29.25 3.98
CA GLU A 156 -7.02 -29.65 4.41
C GLU A 156 -7.20 -29.45 5.93
N GLN A 157 -8.32 -28.82 6.36
CA GLN A 157 -9.02 -28.96 7.68
C GLN A 157 -10.00 -27.78 7.96
N PRO A 158 -10.89 -27.85 9.00
CA PRO A 158 -12.10 -28.65 9.20
C PRO A 158 -13.37 -27.72 9.20
N PRO A 159 -14.60 -28.12 9.59
CA PRO A 159 -15.83 -27.58 9.00
C PRO A 159 -16.24 -26.16 9.47
N ARG A 160 -16.74 -25.40 8.49
CA ARG A 160 -17.38 -24.08 8.59
C ARG A 160 -18.55 -24.07 9.59
N ARG A 161 -18.58 -23.10 10.50
CA ARG A 161 -19.75 -22.83 11.37
C ARG A 161 -19.99 -21.32 11.45
N GLN A 162 -21.21 -20.90 11.07
CA GLN A 162 -21.67 -19.51 11.19
C GLN A 162 -21.75 -19.12 12.67
N VAL A 163 -20.86 -18.22 13.10
CA VAL A 163 -20.87 -17.64 14.44
C VAL A 163 -21.77 -16.41 14.44
N ARG A 164 -22.52 -16.25 15.53
CA ARG A 164 -23.47 -15.15 15.75
C ARG A 164 -22.74 -13.81 15.87
N SER A 165 -22.85 -12.97 14.85
CA SER A 165 -22.70 -11.52 15.00
C SER A 165 -23.96 -10.93 15.63
N ASP A 166 -23.85 -9.83 16.39
CA ASP A 166 -24.98 -9.06 16.92
C ASP A 166 -25.75 -8.29 15.81
N THR A 167 -25.83 -8.89 14.62
CA THR A 167 -26.51 -8.39 13.44
C THR A 167 -27.99 -8.74 13.50
N LEU A 168 -28.85 -7.74 13.36
CA LEU A 168 -30.30 -7.91 13.44
C LEU A 168 -30.88 -8.77 12.30
N TYR A 169 -30.25 -8.75 11.13
CA TYR A 169 -30.67 -9.50 9.94
C TYR A 169 -29.48 -9.80 9.03
N GLU A 170 -29.70 -10.76 8.13
CA GLU A 170 -28.78 -11.14 7.06
C GLU A 170 -29.61 -11.37 5.79
N ARG A 171 -28.97 -11.31 4.62
CA ARG A 171 -29.60 -11.64 3.35
C ARG A 171 -28.99 -12.92 2.80
N ASP A 172 -29.80 -13.69 2.07
CA ASP A 172 -29.40 -14.98 1.50
C ASP A 172 -28.27 -14.85 0.46
N ASP A 173 -28.14 -13.67 -0.16
CA ASP A 173 -27.10 -13.34 -1.13
C ASP A 173 -25.78 -12.88 -0.51
N TRP A 174 -25.68 -12.88 0.83
CA TRP A 174 -24.46 -12.51 1.54
C TRP A 174 -23.71 -13.73 2.04
N GLU A 175 -22.40 -13.71 1.89
CA GLU A 175 -21.50 -14.71 2.44
C GLU A 175 -20.63 -14.07 3.52
N PHE A 176 -20.44 -14.77 4.63
CA PHE A 176 -19.53 -14.32 5.67
C PHE A 176 -18.92 -15.50 6.39
N GLU A 177 -17.74 -15.27 6.95
CA GLU A 177 -16.98 -16.26 7.68
C GLU A 177 -16.21 -15.56 8.80
N TYR A 178 -16.21 -16.16 9.99
CA TYR A 178 -15.30 -15.79 11.06
C TYR A 178 -14.40 -16.99 11.35
N ARG A 179 -13.12 -16.73 11.60
CA ARG A 179 -12.11 -17.70 11.98
C ARG A 179 -11.38 -17.18 13.20
N GLY A 180 -11.50 -17.88 14.31
CA GLY A 180 -10.77 -17.60 15.54
C GLY A 180 -10.80 -18.81 16.47
N GLU A 181 -9.92 -18.84 17.47
CA GLU A 181 -9.85 -19.95 18.43
C GLU A 181 -11.01 -19.90 19.44
N ASP A 182 -11.44 -18.69 19.80
CA ASP A 182 -12.54 -18.42 20.73
C ASP A 182 -13.64 -17.60 20.03
N GLU A 183 -14.88 -18.06 20.12
CA GLU A 183 -16.05 -17.37 19.54
C GLU A 183 -16.62 -16.30 20.48
N SER A 184 -16.04 -16.11 21.67
CA SER A 184 -16.49 -15.15 22.68
C SER A 184 -15.54 -13.97 22.87
N THR A 185 -14.30 -14.05 22.40
CA THR A 185 -13.28 -13.02 22.56
C THR A 185 -12.44 -12.86 21.29
N VAL A 186 -11.93 -11.64 21.06
CA VAL A 186 -11.04 -11.34 19.93
C VAL A 186 -9.59 -11.57 20.33
N SER A 187 -8.87 -12.29 19.48
CA SER A 187 -7.46 -12.63 19.60
C SER A 187 -6.68 -12.26 18.34
N VAL A 188 -5.37 -12.05 18.50
CA VAL A 188 -4.46 -11.88 17.34
C VAL A 188 -4.45 -13.17 16.51
N GLY A 189 -4.59 -13.02 15.19
CA GLY A 189 -4.76 -14.10 14.24
C GLY A 189 -6.22 -14.42 13.89
N ASP A 190 -7.19 -13.82 14.58
CA ASP A 190 -8.59 -13.94 14.18
C ASP A 190 -8.83 -13.22 12.85
N SER A 191 -9.71 -13.77 12.03
CA SER A 191 -10.08 -13.21 10.73
C SER A 191 -11.59 -13.23 10.52
N ALA A 192 -12.11 -12.13 9.98
CA ALA A 192 -13.49 -12.01 9.54
C ALA A 192 -13.56 -11.70 8.04
N ARG A 193 -14.49 -12.32 7.34
CA ARG A 193 -14.74 -12.15 5.92
C ARG A 193 -16.21 -11.82 5.70
N PHE A 194 -16.48 -10.89 4.79
CA PHE A 194 -17.81 -10.59 4.29
C PHE A 194 -17.77 -10.42 2.77
N SER A 195 -18.73 -11.00 2.07
CA SER A 195 -18.83 -10.94 0.63
C SER A 195 -20.29 -10.74 0.20
N LYS A 196 -20.50 -9.88 -0.80
CA LYS A 196 -21.80 -9.71 -1.46
C LYS A 196 -21.60 -9.24 -2.89
N LEU A 197 -22.64 -9.37 -3.71
CA LEU A 197 -22.70 -8.70 -5.01
C LEU A 197 -23.02 -7.21 -4.80
N VAL A 198 -22.21 -6.32 -5.39
CA VAL A 198 -22.49 -4.87 -5.36
C VAL A 198 -23.36 -4.51 -6.55
N SER A 199 -24.61 -4.17 -6.27
CA SER A 199 -25.65 -3.93 -7.28
C SER A 199 -25.74 -2.46 -7.71
N GLU A 200 -26.49 -2.18 -8.79
CA GLU A 200 -26.86 -0.81 -9.16
C GLU A 200 -27.61 -0.10 -8.02
N ASP A 201 -28.53 -0.80 -7.36
CA ASP A 201 -29.29 -0.29 -6.22
C ASP A 201 -28.37 0.15 -5.06
N ASP A 202 -27.25 -0.56 -4.83
CA ASP A 202 -26.27 -0.18 -3.81
C ASP A 202 -25.57 1.14 -4.17
N VAL A 203 -25.17 1.31 -5.43
CA VAL A 203 -24.52 2.53 -5.93
C VAL A 203 -25.47 3.72 -5.87
N GLU A 204 -26.72 3.54 -6.29
CA GLU A 204 -27.75 4.59 -6.22
C GLU A 204 -28.09 4.97 -4.77
N ALA A 205 -28.27 3.98 -3.90
CA ALA A 205 -28.54 4.21 -2.48
C ALA A 205 -27.39 4.93 -1.80
N PHE A 206 -26.14 4.57 -2.12
CA PHE A 206 -24.96 5.23 -1.59
C PHE A 206 -24.84 6.68 -2.08
N ALA A 207 -25.06 6.93 -3.38
CA ALA A 207 -25.08 8.29 -3.94
C ALA A 207 -26.14 9.16 -3.25
N ALA A 208 -27.34 8.60 -3.01
CA ALA A 208 -28.41 9.30 -2.31
C ALA A 208 -28.08 9.58 -0.83
N ALA A 209 -27.45 8.61 -0.14
CA ALA A 209 -27.10 8.73 1.27
C ALA A 209 -25.94 9.71 1.51
N THR A 210 -24.94 9.72 0.63
CA THR A 210 -23.72 10.54 0.78
C THR A 210 -23.80 11.90 0.09
N GLY A 211 -24.66 12.02 -0.92
CA GLY A 211 -24.69 13.17 -1.82
C GLY A 211 -23.65 13.11 -2.96
N ASP A 212 -22.81 12.07 -3.01
CA ASP A 212 -21.87 11.87 -4.11
C ASP A 212 -22.59 11.36 -5.36
N THR A 213 -23.03 12.32 -6.17
CA THR A 213 -23.75 12.12 -7.43
C THR A 213 -22.84 12.28 -8.65
N ASN A 214 -21.52 12.05 -8.48
CA ASN A 214 -20.58 12.12 -9.60
C ASN A 214 -21.01 11.20 -10.75
N ARG A 215 -21.01 11.76 -11.96
CA ARG A 215 -21.51 11.09 -13.18
C ARG A 215 -20.76 9.81 -13.50
N VAL A 216 -19.51 9.67 -13.08
CA VAL A 216 -18.73 8.44 -13.31
C VAL A 216 -19.37 7.20 -12.66
N HIS A 217 -20.18 7.37 -11.62
CA HIS A 217 -20.88 6.27 -10.94
C HIS A 217 -22.30 6.03 -11.50
N LEU A 218 -22.94 7.06 -12.06
CA LEU A 218 -24.38 7.05 -12.33
C LEU A 218 -24.74 7.11 -13.82
N ASP A 219 -23.88 7.67 -14.67
CA ASP A 219 -24.16 7.93 -16.08
C ASP A 219 -23.24 7.09 -16.97
N GLY A 220 -23.80 6.03 -17.57
CA GLY A 220 -23.05 5.11 -18.44
C GLY A 220 -22.49 5.76 -19.71
N ALA A 221 -23.19 6.74 -20.28
CA ALA A 221 -22.72 7.42 -21.48
C ALA A 221 -21.51 8.32 -21.14
N TYR A 222 -21.56 9.00 -20.01
CA TYR A 222 -20.42 9.77 -19.51
C TYR A 222 -19.24 8.87 -19.14
N ALA A 223 -19.49 7.80 -18.40
CA ALA A 223 -18.44 6.92 -17.91
C ALA A 223 -17.67 6.23 -19.07
N ALA A 224 -18.37 5.90 -20.16
CA ALA A 224 -17.76 5.37 -21.38
C ALA A 224 -16.76 6.31 -22.06
N GLU A 225 -16.86 7.63 -21.83
CA GLU A 225 -15.92 8.62 -22.33
C GLU A 225 -14.72 8.83 -21.39
N THR A 226 -14.75 8.26 -20.19
CA THR A 226 -13.64 8.35 -19.23
C THR A 226 -12.62 7.22 -19.44
N ARG A 227 -11.46 7.34 -18.78
CA ARG A 227 -10.44 6.27 -18.76
C ARG A 227 -10.94 4.92 -18.24
N PHE A 228 -12.06 4.90 -17.51
CA PHE A 228 -12.63 3.67 -16.97
C PHE A 228 -13.47 2.91 -18.00
N GLY A 229 -13.99 3.57 -19.04
CA GLY A 229 -14.78 2.93 -20.09
C GLY A 229 -16.19 2.48 -19.69
N GLU A 230 -16.51 2.44 -18.40
CA GLU A 230 -17.82 2.10 -17.84
C GLU A 230 -18.03 2.72 -16.45
N ARG A 231 -19.24 2.58 -15.90
CA ARG A 231 -19.55 3.04 -14.55
C ARG A 231 -18.83 2.18 -13.54
N ILE A 232 -18.26 2.84 -12.53
CA ILE A 232 -17.58 2.17 -11.42
C ILE A 232 -18.30 2.45 -10.10
N VAL A 233 -18.13 1.56 -9.14
CA VAL A 233 -18.62 1.73 -7.77
C VAL A 233 -17.85 2.86 -7.06
N HIS A 234 -18.50 3.61 -6.17
CA HIS A 234 -17.81 4.57 -5.31
C HIS A 234 -16.78 3.83 -4.44
N GLY A 235 -15.50 4.24 -4.45
CA GLY A 235 -14.48 3.55 -3.64
C GLY A 235 -14.87 3.45 -2.15
N VAL A 236 -15.44 4.50 -1.59
CA VAL A 236 -15.87 4.54 -0.17
C VAL A 236 -17.03 3.57 0.11
N LEU A 237 -17.83 3.19 -0.89
CA LEU A 237 -18.83 2.13 -0.73
C LEU A 237 -18.17 0.79 -0.44
N ALA A 238 -17.06 0.47 -1.12
CA ALA A 238 -16.29 -0.75 -0.87
C ALA A 238 -15.73 -0.78 0.57
N ASN A 239 -15.33 0.38 1.11
CA ASN A 239 -14.93 0.50 2.52
C ASN A 239 -16.05 0.11 3.50
N GLY A 240 -17.31 0.33 3.13
CA GLY A 240 -18.46 -0.12 3.92
C GLY A 240 -18.51 -1.63 4.13
N LEU A 241 -17.94 -2.44 3.22
CA LEU A 241 -17.88 -3.90 3.38
C LEU A 241 -16.86 -4.32 4.45
N ILE A 242 -15.81 -3.53 4.70
CA ILE A 242 -14.89 -3.73 5.83
C ILE A 242 -15.68 -3.61 7.13
N SER A 243 -16.51 -2.56 7.26
CA SER A 243 -17.39 -2.42 8.43
C SER A 243 -18.33 -3.62 8.60
N ALA A 244 -18.83 -4.20 7.50
CA ALA A 244 -19.70 -5.38 7.55
C ALA A 244 -18.94 -6.65 7.95
N ALA A 245 -17.67 -6.80 7.55
CA ALA A 245 -16.80 -7.88 7.99
C ALA A 245 -16.43 -7.75 9.47
N LEU A 246 -16.04 -6.56 9.93
CA LEU A 246 -15.72 -6.28 11.33
C LEU A 246 -16.88 -6.56 12.27
N ALA A 247 -18.12 -6.35 11.82
CA ALA A 247 -19.32 -6.71 12.59
C ALA A 247 -19.45 -8.23 12.86
N ARG A 248 -18.60 -9.07 12.24
CA ARG A 248 -18.53 -10.53 12.45
C ARG A 248 -17.50 -10.96 13.48
N LEU A 249 -16.70 -10.04 13.99
CA LEU A 249 -15.84 -10.31 15.15
C LEU A 249 -16.72 -10.50 16.41
N PRO A 250 -16.29 -11.34 17.35
CA PRO A 250 -16.99 -11.50 18.62
C PRO A 250 -16.95 -10.21 19.43
N GLY A 251 -18.07 -9.85 20.05
CA GLY A 251 -18.19 -8.63 20.85
C GLY A 251 -18.84 -7.46 20.10
N LEU A 252 -18.93 -6.32 20.79
CA LEU A 252 -19.37 -5.05 20.24
C LEU A 252 -18.15 -4.31 19.67
N THR A 253 -17.98 -4.37 18.35
CA THR A 253 -16.86 -3.72 17.66
C THR A 253 -17.15 -2.23 17.45
N ILE A 254 -16.25 -1.37 17.94
CA ILE A 254 -16.30 0.08 17.82
C ILE A 254 -15.14 0.54 16.93
N TYR A 255 -15.46 1.19 15.82
CA TYR A 255 -14.49 1.73 14.87
C TYR A 255 -13.83 3.00 15.43
N LEU A 256 -12.50 3.00 15.58
CA LEU A 256 -11.75 4.16 16.06
C LEU A 256 -11.03 4.90 14.92
N SER A 257 -10.41 4.16 14.00
CA SER A 257 -9.80 4.73 12.79
C SER A 257 -9.78 3.73 11.65
N GLN A 258 -9.72 4.24 10.42
CA GLN A 258 -9.51 3.49 9.20
C GLN A 258 -8.61 4.31 8.29
N GLU A 259 -7.57 3.67 7.76
CA GLU A 259 -6.74 4.17 6.66
C GLU A 259 -6.95 3.24 5.46
N SER A 260 -7.15 3.78 4.27
CA SER A 260 -7.46 2.97 3.07
C SER A 260 -6.77 3.56 1.84
N SER A 261 -6.19 2.67 1.04
CA SER A 261 -5.67 2.94 -0.30
C SER A 261 -6.55 2.25 -1.34
N PHE A 262 -7.02 3.00 -2.33
CA PHE A 262 -7.81 2.47 -3.44
C PHE A 262 -6.88 2.01 -4.56
N ARG A 263 -6.82 0.70 -4.82
CA ARG A 263 -5.83 0.07 -5.70
C ARG A 263 -6.36 -0.17 -7.13
N ALA A 264 -7.66 -0.43 -7.26
CA ALA A 264 -8.31 -0.66 -8.54
C ALA A 264 -9.77 -0.16 -8.53
N PRO A 265 -10.33 0.21 -9.69
CA PRO A 265 -11.76 0.45 -9.78
C PRO A 265 -12.53 -0.85 -9.56
N LEU A 266 -13.76 -0.73 -9.08
CA LEU A 266 -14.65 -1.86 -8.89
C LEU A 266 -15.85 -1.72 -9.83
N ALA A 267 -16.18 -2.77 -10.58
CA ALA A 267 -17.31 -2.75 -11.49
C ALA A 267 -18.63 -3.02 -10.76
N ILE A 268 -19.72 -2.53 -11.33
CA ILE A 268 -21.07 -2.76 -10.80
C ILE A 268 -21.52 -4.17 -11.21
N GLY A 269 -22.10 -4.92 -10.29
CA GLY A 269 -22.59 -6.28 -10.50
C GLY A 269 -21.58 -7.38 -10.13
N GLU A 270 -20.40 -7.00 -9.62
CA GLU A 270 -19.38 -7.96 -9.20
C GLU A 270 -19.58 -8.44 -7.76
N GLN A 271 -19.08 -9.64 -7.48
CA GLN A 271 -18.93 -10.12 -6.12
C GLN A 271 -17.72 -9.44 -5.47
N VAL A 272 -17.92 -8.85 -4.31
CA VAL A 272 -16.89 -8.08 -3.60
C VAL A 272 -16.71 -8.65 -2.22
N THR A 273 -15.47 -8.97 -1.88
CA THR A 273 -15.10 -9.59 -0.62
C THR A 273 -14.22 -8.65 0.20
N ALA A 274 -14.66 -8.30 1.41
CA ALA A 274 -13.81 -7.74 2.45
C ALA A 274 -13.27 -8.84 3.38
N VAL A 275 -12.00 -8.73 3.74
CA VAL A 275 -11.31 -9.56 4.73
C VAL A 275 -10.66 -8.63 5.75
N CYS A 276 -10.79 -9.00 7.02
CA CYS A 276 -10.24 -8.30 8.17
C CYS A 276 -9.44 -9.31 8.99
N GLU A 277 -8.17 -9.02 9.27
CA GLU A 277 -7.30 -9.88 10.07
C GLU A 277 -6.74 -9.12 11.27
N VAL A 278 -6.90 -9.66 12.47
CA VAL A 278 -6.43 -9.05 13.71
C VAL A 278 -4.93 -9.30 13.84
N VAL A 279 -4.12 -8.26 13.59
CA VAL A 279 -2.65 -8.39 13.53
C VAL A 279 -1.95 -7.99 14.81
N GLU A 280 -2.55 -7.12 15.63
CA GLU A 280 -1.91 -6.61 16.84
C GLU A 280 -2.93 -6.31 17.94
N ALA A 281 -2.62 -6.67 19.19
CA ALA A 281 -3.33 -6.20 20.37
C ALA A 281 -2.64 -4.95 20.93
N LEU A 282 -3.34 -3.82 20.91
CA LEU A 282 -2.83 -2.51 21.35
C LEU A 282 -3.06 -2.24 22.86
N GLY A 283 -3.71 -3.18 23.55
CA GLY A 283 -4.08 -3.08 24.96
C GLY A 283 -5.40 -2.33 25.20
N GLY A 284 -6.05 -2.63 26.34
CA GLY A 284 -7.35 -2.05 26.68
C GLY A 284 -8.44 -2.40 25.66
N GLU A 285 -8.51 -3.67 25.26
CA GLU A 285 -9.48 -4.21 24.28
C GLU A 285 -9.41 -3.56 22.88
N LYS A 286 -8.28 -2.91 22.58
CA LYS A 286 -8.00 -2.33 21.26
C LYS A 286 -7.14 -3.23 20.41
N TYR A 287 -7.44 -3.25 19.12
CA TYR A 287 -6.78 -4.09 18.13
C TYR A 287 -6.47 -3.30 16.86
N ARG A 288 -5.31 -3.59 16.25
CA ARG A 288 -5.02 -3.22 14.86
C ARG A 288 -5.46 -4.37 13.96
N ILE A 289 -6.11 -4.02 12.87
CA ILE A 289 -6.68 -4.96 11.92
C ILE A 289 -6.21 -4.58 10.53
N GLU A 290 -5.59 -5.53 9.82
CA GLU A 290 -5.36 -5.39 8.38
C GLU A 290 -6.68 -5.63 7.64
N THR A 291 -6.98 -4.75 6.70
CA THR A 291 -8.24 -4.73 5.96
C THR A 291 -7.96 -4.79 4.46
N THR A 292 -8.61 -5.72 3.77
CA THR A 292 -8.47 -5.89 2.32
C THR A 292 -9.85 -6.08 1.70
N VAL A 293 -10.10 -5.46 0.56
CA VAL A 293 -11.27 -5.69 -0.28
C VAL A 293 -10.82 -6.11 -1.66
N SER A 294 -11.44 -7.16 -2.19
CA SER A 294 -11.16 -7.73 -3.50
C SER A 294 -12.42 -7.92 -4.33
N ASP A 295 -12.26 -7.89 -5.65
CA ASP A 295 -13.33 -8.20 -6.62
C ASP A 295 -13.55 -9.72 -6.78
N GLY A 296 -14.37 -10.11 -7.76
CA GLY A 296 -14.73 -11.51 -8.02
C GLY A 296 -13.58 -12.36 -8.57
N ASP A 297 -12.57 -11.72 -9.17
CA ASP A 297 -11.38 -12.36 -9.71
C ASP A 297 -10.23 -12.42 -8.69
N GLY A 298 -10.41 -11.81 -7.52
CA GLY A 298 -9.43 -11.75 -6.44
C GLY A 298 -8.46 -10.57 -6.57
N THR A 299 -8.70 -9.62 -7.47
CA THR A 299 -7.92 -8.39 -7.55
C THR A 299 -8.19 -7.55 -6.30
N VAL A 300 -7.14 -7.10 -5.62
CA VAL A 300 -7.29 -6.18 -4.48
C VAL A 300 -7.71 -4.80 -5.01
N VAL A 301 -8.89 -4.35 -4.61
CA VAL A 301 -9.45 -3.04 -4.98
C VAL A 301 -9.22 -1.99 -3.89
N LEU A 302 -9.12 -2.42 -2.63
CA LEU A 302 -8.86 -1.57 -1.48
C LEU A 302 -8.04 -2.34 -0.45
N GLU A 303 -7.05 -1.69 0.16
CA GLU A 303 -6.32 -2.24 1.31
C GLU A 303 -5.99 -1.14 2.31
N GLY A 304 -5.69 -1.52 3.55
CA GLY A 304 -5.21 -0.63 4.60
C GLY A 304 -5.48 -1.19 5.98
N ASP A 305 -5.55 -0.32 6.99
CA ASP A 305 -5.61 -0.73 8.39
C ASP A 305 -6.75 -0.04 9.16
N ALA A 306 -7.33 -0.80 10.08
CA ALA A 306 -8.30 -0.31 11.05
C ALA A 306 -7.73 -0.38 12.47
N VAL A 307 -8.14 0.55 13.33
CA VAL A 307 -8.07 0.38 14.78
C VAL A 307 -9.48 0.29 15.33
N VAL A 308 -9.74 -0.77 16.10
CA VAL A 308 -11.03 -1.01 16.74
C VAL A 308 -10.88 -1.19 18.24
N LEU A 309 -11.95 -0.89 18.98
CA LEU A 309 -12.16 -1.30 20.37
C LEU A 309 -13.28 -2.34 20.40
N VAL A 310 -13.11 -3.41 21.16
CA VAL A 310 -14.10 -4.50 21.22
C VAL A 310 -14.62 -4.65 22.65
N ASP A 311 -15.85 -4.19 22.89
CA ASP A 311 -16.50 -4.32 24.19
C ASP A 311 -17.27 -5.66 24.30
N PRO A 312 -17.52 -6.17 25.51
CA PRO A 312 -18.44 -7.29 25.71
C PRO A 312 -19.87 -6.92 25.26
N LEU A 313 -20.56 -7.88 24.63
CA LEU A 313 -21.97 -7.69 24.29
C LEU A 313 -22.81 -7.52 25.57
N PRO A 314 -23.83 -6.63 25.55
CA PRO A 314 -24.73 -6.50 26.67
C PRO A 314 -25.46 -7.83 26.95
N PRO A 315 -25.76 -8.16 28.22
CA PRO A 315 -26.51 -9.36 28.54
C PRO A 315 -27.88 -9.31 27.84
N MET A 316 -28.26 -10.38 27.14
CA MET A 316 -29.56 -10.46 26.49
C MET A 316 -30.67 -10.23 27.52
N VAL A 317 -31.47 -9.18 27.32
CA VAL A 317 -32.75 -9.06 28.02
C VAL A 317 -33.62 -10.20 27.52
N ALA A 318 -34.02 -11.11 28.41
CA ALA A 318 -35.00 -12.14 28.09
C ALA A 318 -36.23 -11.44 27.52
N ARG A 319 -36.52 -11.68 26.24
CA ARG A 319 -37.72 -11.13 25.59
C ARG A 319 -38.91 -11.61 26.42
N GLU A 320 -39.65 -10.69 27.03
CA GLU A 320 -40.95 -11.00 27.60
C GLU A 320 -41.77 -11.64 26.48
N GLU A 321 -42.21 -12.88 26.68
CA GLU A 321 -43.17 -13.52 25.81
C GLU A 321 -44.39 -12.60 25.74
N VAL A 322 -44.57 -11.94 24.60
CA VAL A 322 -45.84 -11.32 24.25
C VAL A 322 -46.83 -12.47 24.12
N THR A 323 -47.45 -12.80 25.25
CA THR A 323 -48.57 -13.73 25.33
C THR A 323 -49.74 -13.10 24.59
N THR A 324 -49.81 -13.35 23.29
CA THR A 324 -51.07 -13.24 22.56
C THR A 324 -52.02 -14.28 23.16
N THR A 325 -52.82 -13.80 24.10
CA THR A 325 -53.95 -14.53 24.69
C THR A 325 -55.01 -14.74 23.59
N PRO A 326 -55.64 -15.92 23.53
CA PRO A 326 -56.15 -16.53 22.29
C PRO A 326 -57.42 -15.92 21.70
#